data_AF-A0A4R3XGE4-F1
#
_entry.id   AF-A0A4R3XGE4-F1
#
_cell.length_a   1.000
_cell.length_b   1.000
_cell.length_c   1.000
_cell.angle_alpha   90.00
_cell.angle_beta   90.00
_cell.angle_gamma   90.00
#
_symmetry.space_group_name_H-M   'P 1'
#
loop_
_entity.id
_entity.type
_entity.pdbx_description
1 polymer ?
#
loop_
_entity_poly.entity_id
_entity_poly.type
_entity_poly.pdbx_seq_one_letter_code
_entity_poly.pdbx_strand_id
1 'polypeptide(L)'
;MTESRKPTAQDSLDIEDDAPDLAESPWAEKLAATPVLRGRPKSDQTKISTTIRLDADILERFRAGGPGWQSRINEALRDWLTKR
;
A
#
# COMPACT_ATOMS: atom_id res chain seq x y z
N MET A 1 -14.23 23.06 21.21
CA MET A 1 -15.58 22.69 20.72
C MET A 1 -15.39 22.10 19.33
N THR A 2 -15.45 20.79 19.18
CA THR A 2 -15.34 20.10 17.89
C THR A 2 -16.72 19.58 17.54
N GLU A 3 -17.37 20.20 16.55
CA GLU A 3 -18.70 19.79 16.10
C GLU A 3 -18.59 18.48 15.31
N SER A 4 -19.20 17.42 15.85
CA SER A 4 -19.38 16.16 15.13
C SER A 4 -20.44 16.35 14.05
N ARG A 5 -20.06 16.17 12.77
CA ARG A 5 -21.05 16.10 11.68
C ARG A 5 -21.90 14.86 11.85
N LYS A 6 -23.23 15.04 11.85
CA LYS A 6 -24.21 13.94 11.92
C LYS A 6 -24.02 12.99 10.72
N PRO A 7 -24.25 11.67 10.88
CA PRO A 7 -24.23 10.75 9.76
C PRO A 7 -25.37 11.11 8.81
N THR A 8 -25.07 11.18 7.52
CA THR A 8 -26.07 11.22 6.45
C THR A 8 -27.09 10.11 6.71
N ALA A 9 -28.36 10.48 6.81
CA ALA A 9 -29.46 9.51 6.89
C ALA A 9 -29.35 8.59 5.68
N GLN A 10 -29.21 7.29 5.94
CA GLN A 10 -29.28 6.27 4.91
C GLN A 10 -30.73 6.22 4.44
N ASP A 11 -31.06 7.08 3.47
CA ASP A 11 -32.21 6.86 2.60
C ASP A 11 -31.80 5.68 1.73
N SER A 12 -32.12 4.47 2.22
CA SER A 12 -32.02 3.24 1.47
C SER A 12 -32.99 3.38 0.31
N LEU A 13 -32.49 3.87 -0.82
CA LEU A 13 -33.15 3.76 -2.11
C LEU A 13 -33.67 2.32 -2.21
N ASP A 14 -34.99 2.15 -2.33
CA ASP A 14 -35.66 0.90 -2.67
C ASP A 14 -35.24 0.52 -4.11
N ILE A 15 -33.96 0.18 -4.27
CA ILE A 15 -33.42 -0.41 -5.48
C ILE A 15 -33.89 -1.85 -5.38
N GLU A 16 -35.01 -2.16 -6.04
CA GLU A 16 -35.35 -3.53 -6.38
C GLU A 16 -34.09 -4.17 -6.98
N ASP A 17 -33.63 -5.25 -6.35
CA ASP A 17 -32.42 -6.00 -6.69
C ASP A 17 -32.63 -6.75 -8.02
N ASP A 18 -32.88 -6.00 -9.09
CA ASP A 18 -32.93 -6.46 -10.49
C ASP A 18 -31.51 -6.55 -11.08
N ALA A 19 -30.50 -6.66 -10.21
CA ALA A 19 -29.16 -7.00 -10.64
C ALA A 19 -29.19 -8.48 -11.07
N PRO A 20 -28.88 -8.78 -12.34
CA PRO A 20 -28.82 -10.16 -12.79
C PRO A 20 -27.79 -10.93 -11.97
N ASP A 21 -28.11 -12.18 -11.62
CA ASP A 21 -27.15 -13.06 -10.97
C ASP A 21 -25.87 -13.12 -11.82
N LEU A 22 -24.74 -12.70 -11.24
CA LEU A 22 -23.45 -12.66 -11.91
C LEU A 22 -23.04 -14.05 -12.43
N ALA A 23 -23.60 -15.12 -11.88
CA ALA A 23 -23.41 -16.49 -12.36
C ALA A 23 -24.12 -16.78 -13.70
N GLU A 24 -25.20 -16.07 -14.03
CA GLU A 24 -25.92 -16.18 -15.31
C GLU A 24 -25.45 -15.15 -16.35
N SER A 25 -24.52 -14.27 -15.97
CA SER A 25 -23.93 -13.28 -16.88
C SER A 25 -23.19 -13.99 -18.03
N PRO A 26 -23.32 -13.53 -19.29
CA PRO A 26 -22.51 -14.01 -20.42
C PRO A 26 -20.99 -13.74 -20.24
N TRP A 27 -20.60 -13.14 -19.12
CA TRP A 27 -19.21 -12.95 -18.69
C TRP A 27 -18.73 -13.97 -17.67
N ALA A 28 -19.60 -14.84 -17.13
CA ALA A 28 -19.26 -15.86 -16.14
C ALA A 28 -18.13 -16.78 -16.62
N GLU A 29 -18.19 -17.24 -17.88
CA GLU A 29 -17.14 -18.06 -18.49
C GLU A 29 -15.79 -17.33 -18.58
N LYS A 30 -15.81 -16.05 -18.93
CA LYS A 30 -14.60 -15.22 -19.05
C LYS A 30 -13.97 -14.94 -17.68
N LEU A 31 -14.80 -14.72 -16.66
CA LEU A 31 -14.34 -14.50 -15.29
C LEU A 31 -13.78 -15.79 -14.67
N ALA A 32 -14.40 -16.95 -14.95
CA ALA A 32 -13.92 -18.25 -14.49
C ALA A 32 -12.60 -18.67 -15.17
N ALA A 33 -12.40 -18.32 -16.45
CA ALA A 33 -11.19 -18.62 -17.20
C ALA A 33 -10.00 -17.71 -16.83
N THR A 34 -10.24 -16.60 -16.13
CA THR A 34 -9.17 -15.65 -15.79
C THR A 34 -8.54 -16.04 -14.45
N PRO A 35 -7.25 -16.40 -14.40
CA PRO A 35 -6.58 -16.63 -13.13
C PRO A 35 -6.56 -15.32 -12.34
N VAL A 36 -7.21 -15.32 -11.18
CA VAL A 36 -7.24 -14.17 -10.29
C VAL A 36 -5.84 -13.96 -9.70
N LEU A 37 -4.99 -13.21 -10.40
CA LEU A 37 -3.73 -12.71 -9.85
C LEU A 37 -4.05 -11.67 -8.79
N ARG A 38 -4.22 -12.15 -7.56
CA ARG A 38 -4.44 -11.27 -6.41
C ARG A 38 -3.15 -10.55 -6.06
N GLY A 39 -3.15 -9.23 -6.23
CA GLY A 39 -2.15 -8.32 -5.67
C GLY A 39 -1.15 -7.74 -6.67
N ARG A 40 -0.33 -6.81 -6.17
CA ARG A 40 0.77 -6.21 -6.93
C ARG A 40 1.72 -7.32 -7.40
N PRO A 41 2.21 -7.29 -8.66
CA PRO A 41 3.20 -8.25 -9.14
C PRO A 41 4.37 -8.34 -8.15
N LYS A 42 4.75 -9.57 -7.80
CA LYS A 42 5.81 -9.83 -6.83
C LYS A 42 7.10 -9.20 -7.36
N SER A 43 7.61 -8.19 -6.66
CA SER A 43 8.87 -7.57 -7.02
C SER A 43 10.00 -8.57 -6.79
N ASP A 44 10.80 -8.79 -7.83
CA ASP A 44 11.92 -9.75 -7.81
C ASP A 44 12.96 -9.41 -6.74
N GLN A 45 13.12 -8.11 -6.45
CA GLN A 45 13.88 -7.62 -5.30
C GLN A 45 12.97 -6.84 -4.35
N THR A 46 12.60 -7.49 -3.25
CA THR A 46 11.85 -6.83 -2.17
C THR A 46 12.81 -6.30 -1.12
N LYS A 47 12.59 -5.07 -0.64
CA LYS A 47 13.31 -4.53 0.51
C LYS A 47 12.97 -5.37 1.74
N ILE A 48 13.99 -5.93 2.40
CA ILE A 48 13.79 -6.67 3.64
C ILE A 48 13.70 -5.66 4.79
N SER A 49 12.58 -5.69 5.52
CA SER A 49 12.42 -4.90 6.73
C SER A 49 13.21 -5.59 7.86
N THR A 50 14.32 -4.97 8.27
CA THR A 50 15.16 -5.47 9.35
C THR A 50 15.34 -4.39 10.40
N THR A 51 15.29 -4.77 11.69
CA THR A 51 15.59 -3.87 12.79
C THR A 51 17.10 -3.88 13.06
N ILE A 52 17.76 -2.75 12.81
CA ILE A 52 19.16 -2.51 13.18
C ILE A 52 19.23 -1.38 14.20
N ARG A 53 20.21 -1.42 15.10
CA ARG A 53 20.50 -0.31 16.02
C ARG A 53 21.49 0.63 15.32
N LEU A 54 21.17 1.91 15.33
CA LEU A 54 22.01 2.99 14.80
C LEU A 54 22.24 3.99 15.92
N ASP A 55 23.38 4.66 15.89
CA ASP A 55 23.67 5.73 16.84
C ASP A 55 22.68 6.90 16.68
N ALA A 56 22.42 7.58 17.79
CA ALA A 56 21.42 8.64 17.86
C ALA A 56 21.79 9.84 16.98
N ASP A 57 23.07 10.20 16.93
CA ASP A 57 23.60 11.30 16.14
C ASP A 57 23.43 11.08 14.62
N ILE A 58 23.63 9.83 14.16
CA ILE A 58 23.39 9.43 12.77
C ILE A 58 21.92 9.62 12.43
N LEU A 59 21.02 9.10 13.28
CA LEU A 59 19.58 9.23 13.07
C LEU A 59 19.12 10.68 13.06
N GLU A 60 19.63 11.52 13.97
CA GLU A 60 19.33 12.94 14.02
C GLU A 60 19.75 13.67 12.74
N ARG A 61 20.97 13.42 12.26
CA ARG A 61 21.46 14.03 11.00
C ARG A 61 20.60 13.65 9.80
N PHE A 62 20.23 12.37 9.67
CA PHE A 62 19.38 11.93 8.57
C PHE A 62 17.97 12.50 8.67
N ARG A 63 17.37 12.51 9.87
CA ARG A 63 16.04 13.09 10.13
C ARG A 63 15.99 14.60 9.90
N ALA A 64 17.05 15.33 10.28
CA ALA A 64 17.14 16.77 10.07
C ALA A 64 17.08 17.16 8.58
N GLY A 65 17.52 16.27 7.68
CA GLY A 65 17.39 16.50 6.23
C GLY A 65 15.98 16.30 5.66
N GLY A 66 14.96 16.06 6.49
CA GLY A 66 13.56 16.01 6.08
C GLY A 66 13.07 14.64 5.59
N PRO A 67 11.89 14.62 4.92
CA PRO A 67 11.25 13.40 4.44
C PRO A 67 12.19 12.51 3.60
N GLY A 68 11.97 11.19 3.63
CA GLY A 68 12.80 10.24 2.88
C GLY A 68 14.17 9.93 3.50
N TRP A 69 14.39 10.29 4.77
CA TRP A 69 15.65 9.99 5.48
C TRP A 69 16.02 8.50 5.51
N GLN A 70 15.02 7.60 5.51
CA GLN A 70 15.24 6.14 5.41
C GLN A 70 15.76 5.70 4.03
N SER A 71 15.35 6.38 2.96
CA SER A 71 15.90 6.10 1.62
C SER A 71 17.35 6.59 1.53
N ARG A 72 17.62 7.78 2.07
CA ARG A 72 18.96 8.38 2.08
C ARG A 72 19.97 7.56 2.88
N ILE A 73 19.58 7.00 4.03
CA ILE A 73 20.49 6.12 4.79
C ILE A 73 20.76 4.81 4.03
N ASN A 74 19.77 4.24 3.35
CA ASN A 74 19.98 3.06 2.50
C ASN A 74 20.89 3.35 1.30
N GLU A 75 20.79 4.52 0.68
CA GLU A 75 21.71 4.97 -0.37
C GLU A 75 23.14 5.14 0.15
N ALA A 76 23.31 5.76 1.32
CA ALA A 76 24.63 5.91 1.95
C ALA A 76 25.30 4.56 2.22
N LEU A 77 24.52 3.56 2.68
CA LEU A 77 25.02 2.20 2.88
C LEU A 77 25.45 1.54 1.55
N ARG A 78 24.72 1.77 0.46
CA ARG A 78 25.07 1.26 -0.88
C ARG A 78 26.34 1.91 -1.43
N ASP A 79 26.47 3.22 -1.26
CA ASP A 79 27.65 3.97 -1.68
C ASP A 79 28.90 3.51 -0.89
N TRP A 80 28.75 3.30 0.43
CA TRP A 80 29.82 2.76 1.26
C TRP A 80 30.28 1.35 0.82
N LEU A 81 29.35 0.48 0.40
CA LEU A 81 29.69 -0.85 -0.12
C LEU A 81 30.42 -0.78 -1.49
N THR A 82 30.11 0.22 -2.32
CA THR A 82 30.74 0.40 -3.64
C THR A 82 32.14 0.99 -3.53
N LYS A 83 32.37 1.86 -2.54
CA LYS A 83 33.67 2.52 -2.29
C LYS A 83 34.73 1.59 -1.68
N ARG A 84 34.43 0.31 -1.52
CA ARG A 84 35.29 -0.68 -0.87
C ARG A 84 36.12 -1.47 -1.88
#